data_AF-Q5DGB6-F1
#
_entry.id   AF-Q5DGB6-F1
#
_cell.length_a   1.000
_cell.length_b   1.000
_cell.length_c   1.000
_cell.angle_alpha   90.00
_cell.angle_beta   90.00
_cell.angle_gamma   90.00
#
_symmetry.space_group_name_H-M   'P 1'
#
loop_
_entity.id
_entity.type
_entity.pdbx_description
1 polymer ?
#
loop_
_entity_poly.entity_id
_entity_poly.type
_entity_poly.pdbx_seq_one_letter_code
_entity_poly.pdbx_strand_id
1 'polypeptide(L)'
;MDLDITNAVESRLRTNPDPLTELAEVKEQLRVECLRGDRLMELFDKAKVKYRTSYRDLLGYRINIQSCGDCQVCPVFTSNSEETLYFKKVDGNFELVENQFTKSLPENIHNYLNVNHSIPGFLASITLYYLQQNTLLI
;
A
#
# COMPACT_ATOMS: atom_id res chain seq x y z
N MET A 1 -29.67 -62.08 4.21
CA MET A 1 -29.66 -60.71 4.74
C MET A 1 -28.56 -59.86 4.09
N ASP A 2 -27.54 -60.49 3.47
CA ASP A 2 -26.40 -59.78 2.85
C ASP A 2 -26.69 -59.07 1.51
N LEU A 3 -27.67 -59.54 0.72
CA LEU A 3 -27.98 -58.97 -0.60
C LEU A 3 -28.55 -57.54 -0.52
N ASP A 4 -29.21 -57.21 0.59
CA ASP A 4 -29.87 -55.93 0.82
C ASP A 4 -28.84 -54.83 1.18
N ILE A 5 -27.78 -55.21 1.89
CA ILE A 5 -26.69 -54.32 2.28
C ILE A 5 -25.86 -53.94 1.05
N THR A 6 -25.57 -54.90 0.17
CA THR A 6 -24.81 -54.66 -1.07
C THR A 6 -25.56 -53.69 -2.00
N ASN A 7 -26.87 -53.88 -2.16
CA ASN A 7 -27.71 -52.99 -2.96
C ASN A 7 -27.81 -51.56 -2.38
N ALA A 8 -27.88 -51.44 -1.05
CA ALA A 8 -27.89 -50.15 -0.37
C ALA A 8 -26.57 -49.39 -0.52
N VAL A 9 -25.43 -50.09 -0.50
CA VAL A 9 -24.09 -49.51 -0.71
C VAL A 9 -23.92 -49.07 -2.16
N GLU A 10 -24.31 -49.90 -3.14
CA GLU A 10 -24.27 -49.53 -4.56
C GLU A 10 -25.18 -48.34 -4.88
N SER A 11 -26.37 -48.29 -4.30
CA SER A 11 -27.27 -47.14 -4.48
C SER A 11 -26.65 -45.85 -3.92
N ARG A 12 -25.99 -45.92 -2.75
CA ARG A 12 -25.30 -44.76 -2.15
C ARG A 12 -24.11 -44.28 -2.97
N LEU A 13 -23.32 -45.21 -3.52
CA LEU A 13 -22.19 -44.90 -4.42
C LEU A 13 -22.64 -44.31 -5.77
N ARG A 14 -23.87 -44.61 -6.21
CA ARG A 14 -24.46 -44.01 -7.43
C ARG A 14 -25.04 -42.62 -7.19
N THR A 15 -25.59 -42.35 -6.01
CA THR A 15 -26.17 -41.05 -5.65
C THR A 15 -25.17 -40.05 -5.09
N ASN A 16 -24.04 -40.54 -4.56
CA ASN A 16 -22.95 -39.73 -4.05
C ASN A 16 -21.67 -40.20 -4.76
N PRO A 17 -21.04 -39.38 -5.62
CA PRO A 17 -19.72 -39.71 -6.14
C PRO A 17 -18.77 -39.98 -4.96
N ASP A 18 -17.83 -40.90 -5.14
CA ASP A 18 -16.91 -41.34 -4.10
C ASP A 18 -16.36 -40.15 -3.28
N PRO A 19 -16.62 -40.08 -1.96
CA PRO A 19 -16.23 -38.94 -1.12
C PRO A 19 -14.74 -38.62 -1.18
N LEU A 20 -13.89 -39.61 -1.48
CA LEU A 20 -12.45 -39.41 -1.69
C LEU A 20 -12.16 -38.64 -2.98
N THR A 21 -12.93 -38.91 -4.03
CA THR A 21 -12.85 -38.21 -5.32
C THR A 21 -13.34 -36.77 -5.19
N GLU A 22 -14.50 -36.54 -4.56
CA GLU A 22 -15.00 -35.19 -4.28
C GLU A 22 -14.03 -34.39 -3.40
N LEU A 23 -13.47 -35.02 -2.35
CA LEU A 23 -12.47 -34.38 -1.50
C LEU A 23 -11.19 -34.01 -2.28
N ALA A 24 -10.76 -34.86 -3.23
CA ALA A 24 -9.61 -34.58 -4.08
C ALA A 24 -9.89 -33.39 -5.03
N GLU A 25 -11.07 -33.36 -5.64
CA GLU A 25 -11.51 -32.25 -6.50
C GLU A 25 -11.59 -30.92 -5.74
N VAL A 26 -12.21 -30.91 -4.55
CA VAL A 26 -12.32 -29.72 -3.71
C VAL A 26 -10.95 -29.22 -3.25
N LYS A 27 -10.04 -30.13 -2.87
CA LYS A 27 -8.66 -29.76 -2.52
C LYS A 27 -7.92 -29.12 -3.70
N GLU A 28 -8.11 -29.65 -4.90
CA GLU A 28 -7.50 -29.10 -6.10
C GLU A 28 -8.08 -27.74 -6.46
N GLN A 29 -9.40 -27.56 -6.38
CA GLN A 29 -10.05 -26.27 -6.57
C GLN A 29 -9.54 -25.23 -5.55
N LEU A 30 -9.43 -25.61 -4.27
CA LEU A 30 -8.87 -24.74 -3.23
C LEU A 30 -7.43 -24.34 -3.55
N ARG A 31 -6.60 -25.29 -4.01
CA ARG A 31 -5.22 -25.02 -4.42
C ARG A 31 -5.16 -24.03 -5.58
N VAL A 32 -6.02 -24.19 -6.59
CA VAL A 32 -6.10 -23.28 -7.75
C VAL A 32 -6.54 -21.88 -7.31
N GLU A 33 -7.56 -21.76 -6.46
CA GLU A 33 -8.02 -20.46 -5.97
C GLU A 33 -7.00 -19.77 -5.06
N CYS A 34 -6.26 -20.51 -4.23
CA CYS A 34 -5.13 -19.96 -3.47
C CYS A 34 -4.06 -19.39 -4.40
N LEU A 35 -3.64 -20.15 -5.42
CA LEU A 35 -2.65 -19.68 -6.40
C LEU A 35 -3.13 -18.44 -7.17
N ARG A 36 -4.43 -18.38 -7.48
CA ARG A 36 -5.05 -17.21 -8.12
C ARG A 36 -5.00 -15.99 -7.20
N GLY A 37 -5.28 -16.19 -5.90
CA GLY A 37 -5.15 -15.16 -4.87
C GLY A 37 -3.73 -14.62 -4.77
N ASP A 38 -2.74 -15.51 -4.67
CA ASP A 38 -1.32 -15.15 -4.59
C ASP A 38 -0.88 -14.35 -5.82
N ARG A 39 -1.30 -14.80 -7.02
CA ARG A 39 -0.97 -14.09 -8.26
C ARG A 39 -1.61 -12.71 -8.34
N LEU A 40 -2.85 -12.57 -7.85
CA LEU A 40 -3.53 -11.29 -7.81
C LEU A 40 -2.77 -10.30 -6.89
N MET A 41 -2.37 -10.76 -5.70
CA MET A 41 -1.58 -9.96 -4.77
C MET A 41 -0.23 -9.55 -5.37
N GLU A 42 0.46 -10.46 -6.04
CA GLU A 42 1.74 -10.16 -6.72
C GLU A 42 1.58 -9.07 -7.79
N LEU A 43 0.51 -9.11 -8.57
CA LEU A 43 0.22 -8.08 -9.58
C LEU A 43 -0.08 -6.72 -8.94
N PHE A 44 -0.83 -6.70 -7.83
CA PHE A 44 -1.09 -5.49 -7.05
C PHE A 44 0.20 -4.89 -6.49
N ASP A 45 1.09 -5.71 -5.92
CA ASP A 45 2.36 -5.24 -5.37
C ASP A 45 3.27 -4.66 -6.45
N LYS A 46 3.35 -5.32 -7.62
CA LYS A 46 4.09 -4.80 -8.78
C LYS A 46 3.54 -3.46 -9.24
N ALA A 47 2.23 -3.33 -9.37
CA ALA A 47 1.60 -2.06 -9.73
C ALA A 47 1.90 -0.97 -8.68
N LYS A 48 1.75 -1.29 -7.40
CA LYS A 48 2.01 -0.38 -6.27
C LYS A 48 3.46 0.11 -6.24
N VAL A 49 4.44 -0.77 -6.47
CA VAL A 49 5.85 -0.41 -6.57
C VAL A 49 6.12 0.47 -7.79
N LYS A 50 5.55 0.12 -8.95
CA LYS A 50 5.69 0.90 -10.19
C LYS A 50 5.20 2.34 -9.98
N TYR A 51 4.00 2.52 -9.46
CA TYR A 51 3.44 3.86 -9.20
C TYR A 51 4.26 4.65 -8.19
N ARG A 52 4.61 4.05 -7.03
CA ARG A 52 5.43 4.73 -6.01
C ARG A 52 6.79 5.16 -6.55
N THR A 53 7.40 4.32 -7.39
CA THR A 53 8.68 4.63 -8.05
C THR A 53 8.51 5.82 -9.01
N SER A 54 7.50 5.79 -9.88
CA SER A 54 7.26 6.90 -10.82
C SER A 54 6.98 8.23 -10.11
N TYR A 55 6.14 8.25 -9.06
CA TYR A 55 5.88 9.47 -8.30
C TYR A 55 7.11 9.98 -7.57
N ARG A 56 7.90 9.07 -6.99
CA ARG A 56 9.17 9.43 -6.34
C ARG A 56 10.12 10.10 -7.32
N ASP A 57 10.30 9.52 -8.50
CA ASP A 57 11.27 10.01 -9.48
C ASP A 57 10.81 11.33 -10.13
N LEU A 58 9.51 11.53 -10.28
CA LEU A 58 8.94 12.77 -10.85
C LEU A 58 8.83 13.91 -9.84
N LEU A 59 8.42 13.61 -8.59
CA LEU A 59 8.07 14.63 -7.60
C LEU A 59 9.16 14.85 -6.53
N GLY A 60 10.11 13.92 -6.40
CA GLY A 60 11.15 13.99 -5.38
C GLY A 60 10.70 13.54 -3.99
N TYR A 61 9.62 12.75 -3.88
CA TYR A 61 9.08 12.30 -2.60
C TYR A 61 8.78 10.80 -2.56
N ARG A 62 9.24 10.13 -1.50
CA ARG A 62 8.77 8.79 -1.14
C ARG A 62 7.50 8.95 -0.30
N ILE A 63 6.38 8.45 -0.80
CA ILE A 63 5.08 8.50 -0.11
C ILE A 63 4.69 7.09 0.36
N ASN A 64 4.45 6.95 1.66
CA ASN A 64 3.92 5.73 2.27
C ASN A 64 2.55 6.04 2.89
N ILE A 65 1.52 5.34 2.42
CA ILE A 65 0.14 5.49 2.90
C ILE A 65 -0.16 4.33 3.86
N GLN A 66 -0.55 4.67 5.08
CA GLN A 66 -0.94 3.72 6.11
C GLN A 66 -2.38 3.23 5.90
N SER A 67 -2.75 2.14 6.56
CA SER A 67 -4.11 1.56 6.46
C SER A 67 -5.21 2.50 6.95
N CYS A 68 -4.91 3.39 7.93
CA CYS A 68 -5.80 4.45 8.39
C CYS A 68 -5.94 5.62 7.38
N GLY A 69 -5.15 5.63 6.31
CA GLY A 69 -5.12 6.70 5.31
C GLY A 69 -4.12 7.82 5.60
N ASP A 70 -3.45 7.79 6.76
CA ASP A 70 -2.35 8.72 7.08
C ASP A 70 -1.16 8.50 6.13
N CYS A 71 -0.44 9.57 5.84
CA CYS A 71 0.68 9.55 4.91
C CYS A 71 1.98 9.94 5.59
N GLN A 72 3.04 9.20 5.28
CA GLN A 72 4.43 9.60 5.52
C GLN A 72 5.03 10.03 4.19
N VAL A 73 5.61 11.23 4.16
CA VAL A 73 6.19 11.84 2.96
C VAL A 73 7.63 12.19 3.27
N CYS A 74 8.56 11.46 2.65
CA CYS A 74 10.00 11.67 2.84
C CYS A 74 10.59 12.31 1.58
N PRO A 75 11.28 13.45 1.67
CA PRO A 75 12.05 13.99 0.55
C PRO A 75 13.12 12.99 0.10
N VAL A 76 13.38 12.89 -1.20
CA VAL A 76 14.47 12.04 -1.73
C VAL A 76 15.85 12.67 -1.56
N PHE A 77 15.90 13.97 -1.29
CA PHE A 77 17.12 14.78 -1.19
C PHE A 77 17.89 14.58 0.12
N THR A 78 17.33 13.78 1.03
CA THR A 78 17.92 13.49 2.34
C THR A 78 17.90 11.99 2.62
N SER A 79 18.95 11.53 3.28
CA SER A 79 19.06 10.18 3.84
C SER A 79 18.63 10.14 5.31
N ASN A 80 18.36 11.30 5.92
CA ASN A 80 17.94 11.41 7.31
C ASN A 80 16.48 10.98 7.45
N SER A 81 16.22 9.88 8.18
CA SER A 81 14.85 9.41 8.40
C SER A 81 14.03 10.35 9.29
N GLU A 82 14.68 11.21 10.08
CA GLU A 82 14.02 12.21 10.92
C GLU A 82 13.40 13.34 10.09
N GLU A 83 13.86 13.55 8.86
CA GLU A 83 13.34 14.54 7.91
C GLU A 83 12.11 14.00 7.14
N THR A 84 11.20 13.37 7.88
CA THR A 84 9.94 12.81 7.37
C THR A 84 8.79 13.74 7.73
N LEU A 85 7.93 14.04 6.76
CA LEU A 85 6.67 14.75 6.98
C LEU A 85 5.57 13.72 7.26
N TYR A 86 4.72 14.01 8.25
CA TYR A 86 3.59 13.17 8.61
C TYR A 86 2.31 13.94 8.33
N PHE A 87 1.41 13.36 7.54
CA PHE A 87 0.10 13.92 7.27
C PHE A 87 -0.97 12.99 7.81
N LYS A 88 -1.89 13.53 8.62
CA LYS A 88 -3.07 12.81 9.07
C LYS A 88 -4.25 13.12 8.18
N LYS A 89 -5.11 12.12 7.95
CA LYS A 89 -6.37 12.34 7.23
C LYS A 89 -7.49 12.67 8.22
N VAL A 90 -7.93 13.93 8.21
CA VAL A 90 -9.00 14.46 9.07
C VAL A 90 -10.13 14.97 8.19
N ASP A 91 -11.33 14.40 8.35
CA ASP A 91 -12.53 14.77 7.59
C ASP A 91 -12.33 14.80 6.06
N GLY A 92 -11.51 13.87 5.55
CA GLY A 92 -11.20 13.75 4.12
C GLY A 92 -10.03 14.62 3.64
N ASN A 93 -9.55 15.55 4.46
CA ASN A 93 -8.43 16.43 4.17
C ASN A 93 -7.14 15.95 4.84
N PHE A 94 -5.99 16.38 4.32
CA PHE A 94 -4.70 16.10 4.94
C PHE A 94 -4.24 17.27 5.80
N GLU A 95 -3.85 16.97 7.04
CA GLU A 95 -3.29 17.93 7.99
C GLU A 95 -1.85 17.53 8.33
N LEU A 96 -0.93 18.49 8.29
CA LEU A 96 0.45 18.25 8.68
C LEU A 96 0.54 18.05 10.20
N VAL A 97 1.13 16.94 10.61
CA VAL A 97 1.51 16.70 12.00
C VAL A 97 2.88 17.29 12.24
N GLU A 98 2.94 18.22 13.19
CA GLU A 98 4.18 18.88 13.55
C GLU A 98 5.17 17.91 14.22
N ASN A 99 6.43 17.96 13.79
CA ASN A 99 7.55 17.25 14.38
C ASN A 99 8.82 18.13 14.39
N GLN A 100 9.96 17.58 14.81
CA GLN A 100 11.21 18.34 14.86
C GLN A 100 11.64 18.87 13.50
N PHE A 101 11.51 18.05 12.44
CA PHE A 101 11.86 18.47 11.09
C PHE A 101 10.97 19.62 10.61
N THR A 102 9.65 19.50 10.75
CA THR A 102 8.75 20.57 10.33
C THR A 102 9.02 21.85 11.11
N LYS A 103 9.34 21.76 12.41
CA LYS A 103 9.71 22.94 13.23
C LYS A 103 11.02 23.60 12.79
N SER A 104 11.92 22.84 12.18
CA SER A 104 13.20 23.37 11.68
C SER A 104 13.08 24.09 10.34
N LEU A 105 11.93 23.97 9.65
CA LEU A 105 11.75 24.59 8.34
C LEU A 105 11.56 26.11 8.47
N PRO A 106 12.08 26.90 7.52
CA PRO A 106 11.84 28.34 7.46
C PRO A 106 10.35 28.71 7.43
N GLU A 107 9.97 29.82 8.08
CA GLU A 107 8.57 30.29 8.18
C GLU A 107 7.91 30.51 6.81
N ASN A 108 8.68 30.95 5.80
CA ASN A 108 8.16 31.14 4.44
C ASN A 108 7.70 29.83 3.77
N ILE A 109 8.22 28.67 4.20
CA ILE A 109 7.73 27.37 3.76
C ILE A 109 6.37 27.08 4.41
N HIS A 110 6.23 27.35 5.72
CA HIS A 110 4.97 27.15 6.44
C HIS A 110 3.81 28.01 5.92
N ASN A 111 4.10 29.20 5.37
CA ASN A 111 3.09 30.08 4.80
C ASN A 111 2.25 29.41 3.70
N TYR A 112 2.80 28.45 2.95
CA TYR A 112 2.03 27.70 1.96
C TYR A 112 0.91 26.85 2.56
N LEU A 113 1.06 26.37 3.80
CA LEU A 113 -0.01 25.67 4.52
C LEU A 113 -0.93 26.65 5.24
N ASN A 114 -0.36 27.64 5.92
CA ASN A 114 -1.10 28.52 6.84
C ASN A 114 -1.92 29.59 6.11
N VAL A 115 -1.41 30.11 4.99
CA VAL A 115 -2.04 31.22 4.23
C VAL A 115 -2.65 30.71 2.94
N ASN A 116 -1.90 29.91 2.19
CA ASN A 116 -2.35 29.44 0.87
C ASN A 116 -3.14 28.13 0.92
N HIS A 117 -3.19 27.46 2.08
CA HIS A 117 -3.82 26.15 2.25
C HIS A 117 -3.43 25.13 1.17
N SER A 118 -2.16 25.17 0.75
CA SER A 118 -1.63 24.43 -0.40
C SER A 118 -0.51 23.49 0.03
N ILE A 119 -0.87 22.23 0.25
CA ILE A 119 0.09 21.14 0.43
C ILE A 119 1.04 21.01 -0.78
N PRO A 120 0.58 21.11 -2.04
CA PRO A 120 1.49 21.09 -3.19
C PRO A 120 2.51 22.24 -3.15
N GLY A 121 2.09 23.44 -2.78
CA GLY A 121 2.99 24.60 -2.63
C GLY A 121 4.01 24.39 -1.52
N PHE A 122 3.57 23.86 -0.38
CA PHE A 122 4.43 23.50 0.74
C PHE A 122 5.51 22.49 0.33
N LEU A 123 5.11 21.37 -0.30
CA LEU A 123 6.05 20.37 -0.79
C LEU A 123 7.01 20.96 -1.84
N ALA A 124 6.50 21.70 -2.82
CA ALA A 124 7.36 22.36 -3.81
C ALA A 124 8.41 23.27 -3.16
N SER A 125 8.04 24.03 -2.13
CA SER A 125 8.97 24.90 -1.41
C SER A 125 10.05 24.14 -0.64
N ILE A 126 9.73 22.96 -0.08
CA ILE A 126 10.72 22.06 0.54
C ILE A 126 11.69 21.52 -0.52
N THR A 127 11.20 21.09 -1.68
CA THR A 127 12.07 20.67 -2.79
C THR A 127 13.03 21.79 -3.18
N LEU A 128 12.54 23.02 -3.35
CA LEU A 128 13.37 24.18 -3.68
C LEU A 128 14.38 24.48 -2.57
N TYR A 129 14.00 24.36 -1.31
CA TYR A 129 14.89 24.54 -0.16
C TYR A 129 16.08 23.55 -0.20
N TYR A 130 15.83 22.26 -0.40
CA TYR A 130 16.91 21.27 -0.54
C TYR A 130 17.77 21.53 -1.78
N LEU A 131 17.15 21.90 -2.91
CA LEU A 131 17.91 22.20 -4.13
C LEU A 131 18.85 23.39 -3.93
N GLN A 132 18.40 24.45 -3.25
CA GLN A 132 19.24 25.60 -2.94
C GLN A 132 20.42 25.23 -2.04
N GLN A 133 20.20 24.39 -1.03
CA GLN A 133 21.28 23.91 -0.14
C GLN A 133 22.28 23.00 -0.86
N ASN A 134 21.79 22.11 -1.72
CA ASN A 134 22.67 21.19 -2.48
C ASN A 134 23.40 21.88 -3.63
N THR A 135 22.84 22.95 -4.20
CA THR A 135 23.52 23.74 -5.25
C THR A 135 24.70 24.54 -4.69
N LEU A 136 24.70 24.84 -3.39
CA LEU A 136 25.82 25.51 -2.70
C LEU A 136 27.02 24.57 -2.44
N LEU A 137 26.90 23.28 -2.76
CA LEU A 137 27.94 22.26 -2.60
C LEU A 137 28.62 21.85 -3.93
N ILE A 138 28.40 22.60 -5.01
CA ILE A 138 29.10 22.44 -6.31
C ILE A 138 30.11 23.57 -6.51
#